data_AF-A0A518B1B9-F1
#
_entry.id   AF-A0A518B1B9-F1
#
_cell.length_a   1.000
_cell.length_b   1.000
_cell.length_c   1.000
_cell.angle_alpha   90.00
_cell.angle_beta   90.00
_cell.angle_gamma   90.00
#
_symmetry.space_group_name_H-M   'P 1'
#
loop_
_entity.id
_entity.type
_entity.pdbx_description
1 polymer ?
#
loop_
_entity_poly.entity_id
_entity_poly.type
_entity_poly.pdbx_seq_one_letter_code
_entity_poly.pdbx_strand_id
1 'polypeptide(L)'
;MNLSIFKTLGKKIRTALGKTLMDRRHQSATIPSGNHFTLEVSIMTVEERLSRLEQANRRWRLAATGLAACLVLVVSVGAATKPQDARFGTVTAETFILKDRSDNSVGFLATNEDFEPYLSLHDPDGPATATLAISDAGASMMATNGVYQVMVGASGDGAASFLMGNKKTRQFGGIVSNLAGGVATVGLTAPARR
;
A
#
# COMPACT_ATOMS: atom_id res chain seq x y z
N MET A 1 -3.46 9.09 -8.84
CA MET A 1 -4.71 8.74 -9.56
C MET A 1 -5.43 10.03 -9.92
N ASN A 2 -5.60 10.33 -11.21
CA ASN A 2 -5.87 11.69 -11.70
C ASN A 2 -7.38 12.02 -11.65
N LEU A 3 -7.79 12.89 -10.73
CA LEU A 3 -9.18 13.30 -10.49
C LEU A 3 -9.87 13.98 -11.69
N SER A 4 -9.14 14.32 -12.76
CA SER A 4 -9.70 15.02 -13.93
C SER A 4 -10.57 14.12 -14.82
N ILE A 5 -10.35 12.81 -14.82
CA ILE A 5 -11.08 11.87 -15.69
C ILE A 5 -12.54 11.70 -15.22
N PHE A 6 -12.78 11.67 -13.90
CA PHE A 6 -14.13 11.53 -13.34
C PHE A 6 -15.02 12.76 -13.58
N LYS A 7 -14.44 13.97 -13.55
CA LYS A 7 -15.19 15.21 -13.84
C LYS A 7 -15.67 15.27 -15.28
N THR A 8 -14.88 14.72 -16.21
CA THR A 8 -15.20 14.74 -17.64
C THR A 8 -16.31 13.74 -17.99
N LEU A 9 -16.32 12.57 -17.34
CA LEU A 9 -17.34 11.55 -17.58
C LEU A 9 -18.72 11.95 -17.03
N GLY A 10 -18.76 12.59 -15.85
CA GLY A 10 -20.02 13.06 -15.24
C GLY A 10 -20.74 14.17 -16.02
N LYS A 11 -20.01 14.95 -16.82
CA LYS A 11 -20.60 16.02 -17.65
C LYS A 11 -21.30 15.47 -18.89
N LYS A 12 -20.77 14.40 -19.52
CA LYS A 12 -21.38 13.81 -20.71
C LYS A 12 -22.68 13.06 -20.43
N ILE A 13 -22.81 12.40 -19.27
CA ILE A 13 -24.03 11.65 -18.92
C ILE A 13 -25.21 12.60 -18.68
N ARG A 14 -24.98 13.76 -18.07
CA ARG A 14 -26.03 14.77 -17.85
C ARG A 14 -26.58 15.37 -19.15
N THR A 15 -25.75 15.51 -20.18
CA THR A 15 -26.19 16.06 -21.47
C THR A 15 -27.02 15.06 -22.30
N ALA A 16 -26.74 13.75 -22.15
CA ALA A 16 -27.49 12.72 -22.86
C ALA A 16 -28.89 12.51 -22.27
N LEU A 17 -29.04 12.53 -20.94
CA LEU A 17 -30.34 12.32 -20.28
C LEU A 17 -31.31 13.50 -20.46
N GLY A 18 -30.81 14.73 -20.60
CA GLY A 18 -31.65 15.92 -20.78
C GLY A 18 -32.37 15.97 -22.13
N LYS A 19 -31.77 15.41 -23.20
CA LYS A 19 -32.37 15.45 -24.55
C LYS A 19 -33.51 14.45 -24.73
N THR A 20 -33.52 13.33 -24.01
CA THR A 20 -34.54 12.28 -24.20
C THR A 20 -35.86 12.56 -23.46
N LEU A 21 -35.88 13.50 -22.52
CA LEU A 21 -37.07 13.85 -21.73
C LEU A 21 -37.90 15.00 -22.31
N MET A 22 -37.41 15.70 -23.33
CA MET A 22 -38.11 16.85 -23.91
C MET A 22 -38.98 16.52 -25.15
N ASP A 23 -38.82 15.34 -25.74
CA ASP A 23 -39.50 14.97 -27.00
C ASP A 23 -40.85 14.24 -26.81
N ARG A 24 -41.40 14.27 -25.59
CA ARG A 24 -42.60 13.48 -25.23
C ARG A 24 -43.80 14.29 -24.74
N ARG A 25 -43.88 15.58 -25.08
CA ARG A 25 -44.99 16.46 -24.63
C ARG A 25 -46.02 16.88 -25.67
N HIS A 26 -45.93 16.43 -26.92
CA HIS A 26 -46.93 16.80 -27.94
C HIS A 26 -47.45 15.60 -28.72
N GLN A 27 -48.26 14.76 -28.08
CA GLN A 27 -49.27 13.96 -28.78
C GLN A 27 -50.59 14.07 -28.02
N SER A 28 -51.32 15.15 -28.29
CA SER A 28 -52.75 15.25 -27.97
C SER A 28 -53.53 14.43 -28.98
N ALA A 29 -54.10 13.31 -28.55
CA ALA A 29 -54.99 12.50 -29.34
C ALA A 29 -56.43 13.05 -29.24
N THR A 30 -56.99 13.40 -30.39
CA THR A 30 -58.40 13.73 -30.60
C THR A 30 -59.24 12.46 -30.49
N ILE A 31 -60.30 12.49 -29.67
CA ILE A 31 -61.27 11.39 -29.50
C ILE A 31 -62.58 11.76 -30.21
N PRO A 32 -63.08 10.93 -31.14
CA PRO A 32 -64.51 10.76 -31.38
C PRO A 32 -64.92 9.34 -30.92
N SER A 33 -65.64 9.18 -29.82
CA SER A 33 -67.11 9.22 -29.72
C SER A 33 -67.82 8.35 -30.76
N GLY A 34 -67.92 7.05 -30.44
CA GLY A 34 -68.72 6.06 -31.16
C GLY A 34 -69.22 5.00 -30.18
N ASN A 35 -70.54 4.99 -30.00
CA ASN A 35 -71.29 4.20 -29.03
C ASN A 35 -71.32 2.70 -29.33
N HIS A 36 -71.58 1.93 -28.26
CA HIS A 36 -72.19 0.59 -28.23
C HIS A 36 -71.54 -0.48 -29.12
N PHE A 37 -70.69 -1.33 -28.55
CA PHE A 37 -70.64 -2.80 -28.74
C PHE A 37 -69.36 -3.36 -28.08
N THR A 38 -69.43 -4.57 -27.51
CA THR A 38 -68.32 -5.45 -27.08
C THR A 38 -67.68 -5.27 -25.68
N LEU A 39 -68.42 -5.57 -24.61
CA LEU A 39 -67.79 -5.92 -23.31
C LEU A 39 -67.08 -7.28 -23.30
N GLU A 40 -67.24 -8.09 -24.36
CA GLU A 40 -66.63 -9.43 -24.48
C GLU A 40 -65.27 -9.43 -25.21
N VAL A 41 -64.93 -8.37 -25.96
CA VAL A 41 -63.67 -8.30 -26.75
C VAL A 41 -62.53 -7.57 -26.01
N SER A 42 -62.82 -6.85 -24.92
CA SER A 42 -61.79 -6.11 -24.17
C SER A 42 -61.02 -6.94 -23.13
N ILE A 43 -61.49 -8.14 -22.77
CA ILE A 43 -60.80 -8.98 -21.77
C ILE A 43 -59.62 -9.73 -22.39
N MET A 44 -59.81 -10.30 -23.59
CA MET A 44 -58.73 -10.99 -24.33
C MET A 44 -57.54 -10.09 -24.69
N THR A 45 -57.74 -8.77 -24.79
CA THR A 45 -56.66 -7.85 -25.15
C THR A 45 -55.79 -7.41 -23.96
N VAL A 46 -56.28 -7.50 -22.72
CA VAL A 46 -55.49 -7.15 -21.52
C VAL A 46 -54.61 -8.32 -21.10
N GLU A 47 -55.13 -9.55 -21.14
CA GLU A 47 -54.40 -10.76 -20.80
C GLU A 47 -53.25 -11.01 -21.80
N GLU A 48 -53.48 -10.75 -23.09
CA GLU A 48 -52.45 -10.89 -24.13
C GLU A 48 -51.36 -9.82 -24.04
N ARG A 49 -51.69 -8.61 -23.56
CA ARG A 49 -50.70 -7.58 -23.24
C ARG A 49 -49.90 -7.93 -21.98
N LEU A 50 -50.55 -8.52 -20.97
CA LEU A 50 -49.90 -8.92 -19.72
C LEU A 50 -48.91 -10.06 -19.95
N SER A 51 -49.29 -11.08 -20.73
CA SER A 51 -48.42 -12.21 -21.06
C SER A 51 -47.19 -11.78 -21.89
N ARG A 52 -47.35 -10.81 -22.82
CA ARG A 52 -46.23 -10.21 -23.54
C ARG A 52 -45.30 -9.42 -22.61
N LEU A 53 -45.84 -8.68 -21.65
CA LEU A 53 -45.05 -7.93 -20.66
C LEU A 53 -44.29 -8.85 -19.71
N GLU A 54 -44.90 -9.96 -19.26
CA GLU A 54 -44.21 -10.95 -18.42
C GLU A 54 -43.06 -11.63 -19.15
N GLN A 55 -43.26 -12.03 -20.41
CA GLN A 55 -42.20 -12.64 -21.21
C GLN A 55 -41.04 -11.66 -21.46
N ALA A 56 -41.35 -10.39 -21.76
CA ALA A 56 -40.33 -9.36 -21.90
C ALA A 56 -39.59 -9.13 -20.57
N ASN A 57 -40.33 -8.99 -19.46
CA ASN A 57 -39.75 -8.73 -18.14
C ASN A 57 -38.84 -9.89 -17.68
N ARG A 58 -39.22 -11.14 -17.97
CA ARG A 58 -38.39 -12.31 -17.66
C ARG A 58 -37.07 -12.30 -18.44
N ARG A 59 -37.08 -11.88 -19.71
CA ARG A 59 -35.85 -11.72 -20.51
C ARG A 59 -34.98 -10.58 -20.00
N TRP A 60 -35.57 -9.44 -19.64
CA TRP A 60 -34.84 -8.30 -19.08
C TRP A 60 -34.24 -8.61 -17.71
N ARG A 61 -34.92 -9.38 -16.86
CA ARG A 61 -34.36 -9.84 -15.57
C ARG A 61 -33.12 -10.69 -15.75
N LEU A 62 -33.15 -11.65 -16.68
CA LEU A 62 -31.98 -12.50 -16.98
C LEU A 62 -30.81 -11.68 -17.54
N ALA A 63 -31.09 -10.74 -18.45
CA ALA A 63 -30.08 -9.83 -18.98
C ALA A 63 -29.47 -8.94 -17.89
N ALA A 64 -30.29 -8.41 -16.98
CA ALA A 64 -29.84 -7.58 -15.86
C ALA A 64 -28.96 -8.37 -14.89
N THR A 65 -29.33 -9.61 -14.56
CA THR A 65 -28.50 -10.47 -13.69
C THR A 65 -27.16 -10.81 -14.33
N GLY A 66 -27.13 -11.10 -15.63
CA GLY A 66 -25.89 -11.37 -16.35
C GLY A 66 -24.96 -10.14 -16.37
N LEU A 67 -25.53 -8.96 -16.61
CA LEU A 67 -24.77 -7.71 -16.62
C LEU A 67 -24.21 -7.36 -15.24
N ALA A 68 -24.99 -7.60 -14.17
CA ALA A 68 -24.52 -7.43 -12.80
C ALA A 68 -23.36 -8.38 -12.46
N ALA A 69 -23.45 -9.66 -12.85
CA ALA A 69 -22.38 -10.63 -12.64
C ALA A 69 -21.09 -10.25 -13.40
N CYS A 70 -21.22 -9.79 -14.65
CA CYS A 70 -20.08 -9.27 -15.41
C CYS A 70 -19.44 -8.04 -14.75
N LEU A 71 -20.23 -7.12 -14.22
CA LEU A 71 -19.71 -5.95 -13.49
C LEU A 71 -18.94 -6.36 -12.24
N VAL A 72 -19.46 -7.32 -11.46
CA VAL A 72 -18.76 -7.86 -10.29
C VAL A 72 -17.42 -8.48 -10.70
N LEU A 73 -17.40 -9.29 -11.76
CA LEU A 73 -16.16 -9.87 -12.29
C LEU A 73 -15.14 -8.82 -12.74
N VAL A 74 -15.58 -7.79 -13.47
CA VAL A 74 -14.70 -6.70 -13.94
C VAL A 74 -14.14 -5.90 -12.77
N VAL A 75 -14.93 -5.64 -11.73
CA VAL A 75 -14.45 -4.96 -10.51
C VAL A 75 -13.46 -5.84 -9.76
N SER A 76 -13.72 -7.14 -9.63
CA SER A 76 -12.81 -8.09 -8.96
C SER A 76 -11.45 -8.21 -9.68
N VAL A 77 -11.45 -8.27 -11.02
CA VAL A 77 -10.22 -8.32 -11.81
C VAL A 77 -9.52 -6.95 -11.85
N GLY A 78 -10.26 -5.85 -11.83
CA GLY A 78 -9.70 -4.49 -11.75
C GLY A 78 -9.13 -4.12 -10.37
N ALA A 79 -9.58 -4.80 -9.30
CA ALA A 79 -9.08 -4.67 -7.94
C ALA A 79 -7.83 -5.54 -7.67
N ALA A 80 -7.51 -6.48 -8.57
CA ALA A 80 -6.21 -7.16 -8.60
C ALA A 80 -5.16 -6.13 -9.02
N THR A 81 -4.72 -5.36 -8.02
CA THR A 81 -3.57 -4.47 -7.94
C THR A 81 -2.74 -4.47 -9.23
N LYS A 82 -2.92 -3.42 -10.03
CA LYS A 82 -1.85 -2.98 -10.92
C LYS A 82 -0.56 -3.00 -10.09
N PRO A 83 0.52 -3.67 -10.53
CA PRO A 83 1.82 -3.37 -10.00
C PRO A 83 2.00 -1.89 -10.29
N GLN A 84 1.85 -1.05 -9.26
CA GLN A 84 2.20 0.34 -9.37
C GLN A 84 3.64 0.30 -9.85
N ASP A 85 3.89 0.91 -11.01
CA ASP A 85 5.21 1.34 -11.42
C ASP A 85 5.78 2.19 -10.29
N ALA A 86 6.35 1.53 -9.29
CA ALA A 86 7.06 2.07 -8.14
C ALA A 86 8.44 2.51 -8.63
N ARG A 87 8.46 3.32 -9.68
CA ARG A 87 9.64 4.05 -10.11
C ARG A 87 9.68 5.29 -9.21
N PHE A 88 10.23 5.12 -8.01
CA PHE A 88 10.57 6.18 -7.05
C PHE A 88 9.41 6.85 -6.30
N GLY A 89 8.65 6.07 -5.53
CA GLY A 89 7.80 6.61 -4.47
C GLY A 89 8.52 6.61 -3.12
N THR A 90 8.34 7.66 -2.31
CA THR A 90 8.73 7.63 -0.89
C THR A 90 7.79 6.68 -0.15
N VAL A 91 8.32 5.58 0.37
CA VAL A 91 7.58 4.70 1.28
C VAL A 91 7.80 5.23 2.69
N THR A 92 6.72 5.47 3.43
CA THR A 92 6.76 5.87 4.85
C THR A 92 6.24 4.71 5.68
N ALA A 93 7.04 4.25 6.63
CA ALA A 93 6.69 3.19 7.57
C ALA A 93 7.40 3.46 8.91
N GLU A 94 6.82 2.96 10.00
CA GLU A 94 7.46 2.98 11.32
C GLU A 94 8.66 2.02 11.39
N THR A 95 8.58 0.90 10.67
CA THR A 95 9.65 -0.10 10.59
C THR A 95 9.67 -0.71 9.21
N PHE A 96 10.87 -0.82 8.62
CA PHE A 96 11.11 -1.62 7.43
C PHE A 96 11.79 -2.90 7.82
N ILE A 97 11.17 -4.04 7.52
CA ILE A 97 11.74 -5.37 7.79
C ILE A 97 12.34 -5.91 6.50
N LEU A 98 13.62 -6.31 6.56
CA LEU A 98 14.30 -7.01 5.49
C LEU A 98 14.11 -8.50 5.70
N LYS A 99 13.62 -9.18 4.67
CA LYS A 99 13.44 -10.63 4.65
C LYS A 99 14.25 -11.28 3.53
N ASP A 100 14.70 -12.51 3.76
CA ASP A 100 15.34 -13.33 2.74
C ASP A 100 14.31 -14.03 1.82
N ARG A 101 14.78 -14.90 0.92
CA ARG A 101 13.92 -15.66 0.00
C ARG A 101 13.07 -16.74 0.69
N SER A 102 13.45 -17.12 1.89
CA SER A 102 12.79 -18.12 2.73
C SER A 102 11.81 -17.48 3.72
N ASP A 103 11.57 -16.16 3.59
CA ASP A 103 10.74 -15.33 4.48
C ASP A 103 11.31 -15.13 5.90
N ASN A 104 12.58 -15.45 6.14
CA ASN A 104 13.24 -15.14 7.41
C ASN A 104 13.61 -13.66 7.48
N SER A 105 13.46 -13.04 8.65
CA SER A 105 14.01 -11.70 8.86
C SER A 105 15.54 -11.77 8.91
N VAL A 106 16.18 -10.82 8.22
CA VAL A 106 17.65 -10.67 8.18
C VAL A 106 18.10 -9.27 8.59
N GLY A 107 17.15 -8.39 8.87
CA GLY A 107 17.42 -7.03 9.32
C GLY A 107 16.18 -6.16 9.36
N PHE A 108 16.34 -4.96 9.90
CA PHE A 108 15.29 -3.95 9.91
C PHE A 108 15.86 -2.54 10.05
N LEU A 109 15.12 -1.56 9.53
CA LEU A 109 15.36 -0.13 9.70
C LEU A 109 14.20 0.46 10.52
N ALA A 110 14.50 1.06 11.66
CA ALA A 110 13.53 1.60 12.61
C ALA A 110 14.11 2.81 13.36
N THR A 111 13.32 3.39 14.25
CA THR A 111 13.78 4.36 15.25
C THR A 111 13.78 3.73 16.64
N ASN A 112 14.75 4.07 17.48
CA ASN A 112 14.81 3.60 18.88
C ASN A 112 13.87 4.43 19.78
N GLU A 113 13.92 4.19 21.10
CA GLU A 113 13.09 4.91 22.09
C GLU A 113 13.40 6.42 22.13
N ASP A 114 14.61 6.81 21.73
CA ASP A 114 15.06 8.20 21.63
C ASP A 114 14.75 8.81 20.23
N PHE A 115 13.96 8.13 19.41
CA PHE A 115 13.62 8.49 18.02
C PHE A 115 14.82 8.56 17.06
N GLU A 116 15.93 7.94 17.41
CA GLU A 116 17.14 7.90 16.59
C GLU A 116 17.04 6.75 15.57
N PRO A 117 17.29 7.02 14.28
CA PRO A 117 17.24 5.99 13.25
C PRO A 117 18.40 5.00 13.39
N TYR A 118 18.07 3.71 13.25
CA TYR A 118 19.06 2.64 13.21
C TYR A 118 18.67 1.54 12.23
N LEU A 119 19.70 0.97 11.61
CA LEU A 119 19.63 -0.23 10.77
C LEU A 119 20.31 -1.37 11.53
N SER A 120 19.59 -2.45 11.77
CA SER A 120 20.14 -3.68 12.33
C SER A 120 20.09 -4.80 11.30
N LEU A 121 21.19 -5.52 11.16
CA LEU A 121 21.29 -6.76 10.38
C LEU A 121 21.54 -7.91 11.35
N HIS A 122 20.88 -9.04 11.13
CA HIS A 122 21.02 -10.25 11.93
C HIS A 122 21.07 -11.48 11.05
N ASP A 123 21.76 -12.52 11.52
CA ASP A 123 21.58 -13.84 10.94
C ASP A 123 20.18 -14.37 11.32
N PRO A 124 19.55 -15.21 10.48
CA PRO A 124 18.19 -15.71 10.70
C PRO A 124 17.95 -16.31 12.10
N ASP A 125 18.97 -16.98 12.65
CA ASP A 125 18.93 -17.65 13.95
C ASP A 125 19.81 -16.97 15.01
N GLY A 126 20.39 -15.82 14.69
CA GLY A 126 21.50 -15.23 15.43
C GLY A 126 21.20 -13.87 16.07
N PRO A 127 22.07 -13.43 16.99
CA PRO A 127 22.05 -12.03 17.42
C PRO A 127 22.39 -11.10 16.25
N ALA A 128 22.09 -9.80 16.41
CA ALA A 128 22.49 -8.78 15.44
C ALA A 128 24.00 -8.87 15.15
N THR A 129 24.32 -9.03 13.87
CA THR A 129 25.69 -9.14 13.34
C THR A 129 26.23 -7.79 12.90
N ALA A 130 25.35 -6.84 12.55
CA ALA A 130 25.74 -5.46 12.31
C ALA A 130 24.64 -4.47 12.71
N THR A 131 25.04 -3.31 13.20
CA THR A 131 24.13 -2.22 13.53
C THR A 131 24.76 -0.91 13.07
N LEU A 132 23.98 -0.06 12.40
CA LEU A 132 24.32 1.31 12.08
C LEU A 132 23.30 2.21 12.78
N ALA A 133 23.76 3.16 13.58
CA ALA A 133 22.92 4.10 14.29
C ALA A 133 23.41 5.53 14.02
N ILE A 134 22.47 6.47 13.93
CA ILE A 134 22.76 7.89 13.74
C ILE A 134 21.97 8.67 14.78
N SER A 135 22.64 9.56 15.50
CA SER A 135 22.08 10.44 16.50
C SER A 135 22.70 11.84 16.45
N ASP A 136 22.22 12.73 17.30
CA ASP A 136 22.82 14.05 17.52
C ASP A 136 24.25 13.95 18.06
N ALA A 137 24.56 12.86 18.79
CA ALA A 137 25.90 12.60 19.29
C ALA A 137 26.86 12.10 18.18
N GLY A 138 26.34 11.65 17.04
CA GLY A 138 27.12 11.21 15.89
C GLY A 138 26.57 9.98 15.18
N ALA A 139 27.37 9.40 14.30
CA ALA A 139 27.08 8.15 13.61
C ALA A 139 27.99 7.04 14.13
N SER A 140 27.44 5.85 14.36
CA SER A 140 28.22 4.68 14.75
C SER A 140 27.78 3.45 13.99
N MET A 141 28.75 2.61 13.65
CA MET A 141 28.53 1.29 13.08
C MET A 141 29.27 0.26 13.91
N MET A 142 28.58 -0.83 14.23
CA MET A 142 29.11 -1.96 14.97
C MET A 142 28.89 -3.22 14.15
N ALA A 143 29.91 -4.08 14.04
CA ALA A 143 29.79 -5.39 13.42
C ALA A 143 30.39 -6.45 14.33
N THR A 144 29.82 -7.66 14.34
CA THR A 144 30.28 -8.78 15.14
C THR A 144 30.02 -10.11 14.45
N ASN A 145 30.93 -11.06 14.66
CA ASN A 145 30.76 -12.47 14.28
C ASN A 145 30.57 -13.39 15.51
N GLY A 146 30.14 -12.81 16.63
CA GLY A 146 29.97 -13.51 17.92
C GLY A 146 31.26 -13.65 18.74
N VAL A 147 32.45 -13.60 18.12
CA VAL A 147 33.74 -13.63 18.83
C VAL A 147 34.39 -12.26 18.80
N TYR A 148 34.55 -11.71 17.61
CA TYR A 148 35.15 -10.41 17.38
C TYR A 148 34.05 -9.37 17.19
N GLN A 149 34.39 -8.14 17.57
CA GLN A 149 33.54 -6.98 17.42
C GLN A 149 34.39 -5.83 16.89
N VAL A 150 33.88 -5.13 15.89
CA VAL A 150 34.45 -3.89 15.37
C VAL A 150 33.40 -2.81 15.55
N MET A 151 33.83 -1.64 16.01
CA MET A 151 33.00 -0.46 16.11
C MET A 151 33.75 0.70 15.45
N VAL A 152 33.08 1.40 14.57
CA VAL A 152 33.53 2.67 14.03
C VAL A 152 32.50 3.73 14.36
N GLY A 153 32.95 4.91 14.67
CA GLY A 153 32.06 6.01 14.99
C GLY A 153 32.68 7.34 14.65
N ALA A 154 31.82 8.29 14.29
CA ALA A 154 32.16 9.68 14.20
C ALA A 154 31.18 10.43 15.10
N SER A 155 31.68 11.23 16.02
CA SER A 155 30.84 12.06 16.87
C SER A 155 30.38 13.32 16.12
N GLY A 156 29.36 13.99 16.65
CA GLY A 156 28.84 15.25 16.10
C GLY A 156 29.85 16.40 16.11
N ASP A 157 30.90 16.33 16.93
CA ASP A 157 31.99 17.30 16.91
C ASP A 157 33.04 17.01 15.82
N GLY A 158 33.04 15.81 15.22
CA GLY A 158 34.00 15.40 14.19
C GLY A 158 35.14 14.51 14.70
N ALA A 159 35.21 14.22 16.00
CA ALA A 159 36.06 13.16 16.53
C ALA A 159 35.63 11.81 15.96
N ALA A 160 36.60 11.00 15.53
CA ALA A 160 36.39 9.69 14.95
C ALA A 160 37.00 8.60 15.85
N SER A 161 36.40 7.41 15.81
CA SER A 161 36.84 6.27 16.58
C SER A 161 36.82 5.01 15.73
N PHE A 162 37.81 4.16 15.96
CA PHE A 162 37.87 2.80 15.49
C PHE A 162 38.24 1.93 16.69
N LEU A 163 37.36 1.01 17.06
CA LEU A 163 37.56 0.07 18.16
C LEU A 163 37.39 -1.35 17.63
N MET A 164 38.26 -2.25 18.05
CA MET A 164 38.15 -3.68 17.78
C MET A 164 38.33 -4.44 19.10
N GLY A 165 37.57 -5.51 19.28
CA GLY A 165 37.72 -6.35 20.44
C GLY A 165 37.30 -7.79 20.23
N ASN A 166 37.66 -8.60 21.20
CA ASN A 166 37.25 -9.98 21.32
C ASN A 166 36.32 -10.10 22.53
N LYS A 167 35.05 -10.42 22.26
CA LYS A 167 33.98 -10.54 23.27
C LYS A 167 34.25 -11.68 24.26
N LYS A 168 34.94 -12.74 23.82
CA LYS A 168 35.27 -13.89 24.69
C LYS A 168 36.37 -13.54 25.68
N THR A 169 37.43 -12.89 25.24
CA THR A 169 38.54 -12.48 26.12
C THR A 169 38.30 -11.13 26.80
N ARG A 170 37.27 -10.39 26.37
CA ARG A 170 36.96 -9.03 26.81
C ARG A 170 38.14 -8.06 26.65
N GLN A 171 38.93 -8.30 25.60
CA GLN A 171 40.01 -7.42 25.19
C GLN A 171 39.51 -6.51 24.10
N PHE A 172 39.73 -5.21 24.26
CA PHE A 172 39.40 -4.19 23.29
C PHE A 172 40.61 -3.29 23.05
N GLY A 173 40.80 -2.88 21.82
CA GLY A 173 41.86 -1.99 21.41
C GLY A 173 41.38 -1.11 20.26
N GLY A 174 41.92 0.09 20.15
CA GLY A 174 41.54 0.96 19.05
C GLY A 174 42.22 2.31 19.06
N ILE A 175 41.70 3.18 18.20
CA ILE A 175 42.19 4.52 17.96
C ILE A 175 41.02 5.47 18.08
N VAL A 176 41.22 6.58 18.78
CA VAL A 176 40.28 7.70 18.84
C VAL A 176 41.01 8.98 18.44
N SER A 177 40.39 9.77 17.59
CA SER A 177 40.83 11.14 17.33
C SER A 177 40.05 12.14 18.18
N ASN A 178 40.61 13.33 18.37
CA ASN A 178 39.91 14.45 18.96
C ASN A 178 39.79 15.61 17.95
N LEU A 179 39.05 16.65 18.34
CA LEU A 179 38.80 17.82 17.51
C LEU A 179 40.08 18.61 17.15
N ALA A 180 41.09 18.56 18.01
CA ALA A 180 42.38 19.23 17.78
C ALA A 180 43.31 18.43 16.83
N GLY A 181 42.81 17.34 16.23
CA GLY A 181 43.60 16.45 15.37
C GLY A 181 44.53 15.51 16.14
N GLY A 182 44.44 15.49 17.46
CA GLY A 182 45.15 14.54 18.30
C GLY A 182 44.60 13.14 18.12
N VAL A 183 45.48 12.14 18.14
CA VAL A 183 45.14 10.73 18.01
C VAL A 183 45.66 9.98 19.24
N ALA A 184 44.80 9.20 19.87
CA ALA A 184 45.14 8.36 21.01
C ALA A 184 44.82 6.90 20.71
N THR A 185 45.67 6.00 21.18
CA THR A 185 45.38 4.57 21.22
C THR A 185 44.74 4.23 22.56
N VAL A 186 43.71 3.38 22.52
CA VAL A 186 43.01 2.90 23.72
C VAL A 186 43.15 1.39 23.76
N GLY A 187 43.53 0.86 24.92
CA GLY A 187 43.58 -0.57 25.20
C GLY A 187 42.85 -0.87 26.51
N LEU A 188 41.88 -1.76 26.46
CA LEU A 188 41.06 -2.15 27.60
C LEU A 188 41.04 -3.68 27.71
N THR A 189 41.30 -4.20 28.90
CA THR A 189 41.13 -5.62 29.20
C THR A 189 40.31 -5.71 30.48
N ALA A 190 39.10 -6.25 30.39
CA ALA A 190 38.29 -6.46 31.59
C ALA A 190 38.74 -7.75 32.31
N PRO A 191 38.78 -7.77 33.66
CA PRO A 191 39.10 -8.98 34.41
C PRO A 191 38.06 -10.07 34.14
N ALA A 192 38.52 -11.33 34.12
CA ALA A 192 37.63 -12.49 33.97
C ALA A 192 36.62 -12.53 35.13
N ARG A 193 35.33 -12.73 34.81
CA ARG A 193 34.33 -13.05 35.85
C ARG A 193 34.67 -14.43 36.41
N ARG A 194 34.95 -14.49 37.71
CA ARG A 194 35.02 -15.74 38.46
C ARG A 194 33.63 -16.33 38.66
#